data_AF-A0A1G4YJF3-F1
#
_entry.id   AF-A0A1G4YJF3-F1
#
_cell.length_a   1.000
_cell.length_b   1.000
_cell.length_c   1.000
_cell.angle_alpha   90.00
_cell.angle_beta   90.00
_cell.angle_gamma   90.00
#
_symmetry.space_group_name_H-M   'P 1'
#
loop_
_entity.id
_entity.type
_entity.pdbx_description
1 polymer ?
#
loop_
_entity_poly.entity_id
_entity_poly.type
_entity_poly.pdbx_seq_one_letter_code
_entity_poly.pdbx_strand_id
1 'polypeptide(L)'
;MESTSTRPDLFFAWFSSKDSDEPVVVNFARQADSRALTAHCGSGLPVYSFGQNARFTCEARPHEADSPEAWKAAEVIVRGAAPKSGAQRFGMFSLKPTRTTHWNTRAVTPEEQAALKAWIDANKPRPRLPAKQLKLAAATAVSASDERPTTLVVPGNEVRDEPGQYYAQRHYVFVKEDGAYAYRGMLPAKPTGYFDIDGGDLPAILVEEDCDGWCVSLWRISKGVRSVASFGGH
;
A
#
# COMPACT_ATOMS: atom_id res chain seq x y z
N MET A 1 -15.84 -8.41 4.48
CA MET A 1 -14.56 -7.83 4.02
C MET A 1 -13.57 -7.80 5.17
N GLU A 2 -12.30 -8.02 4.85
CA GLU A 2 -11.22 -8.02 5.83
C GLU A 2 -10.15 -7.00 5.46
N SER A 3 -9.64 -6.30 6.47
CA SER A 3 -8.41 -5.54 6.39
C SER A 3 -7.36 -6.22 7.27
N THR A 4 -6.10 -6.17 6.85
CA THR A 4 -4.97 -6.52 7.71
C THR A 4 -4.05 -5.32 7.80
N SER A 5 -3.52 -5.04 8.99
CA SER A 5 -2.51 -4.00 9.17
C SER A 5 -1.42 -4.44 10.14
N THR A 6 -0.18 -4.22 9.72
CA THR A 6 1.02 -4.33 10.57
C THR A 6 1.34 -3.00 11.26
N ARG A 7 0.54 -1.97 10.99
CA ARG A 7 0.72 -0.59 11.48
C ARG A 7 -0.45 -0.23 12.39
N PRO A 8 -0.19 0.08 13.68
CA PRO A 8 -1.26 0.34 14.64
C PRO A 8 -2.08 1.59 14.33
N ASP A 9 -1.50 2.50 13.52
CA ASP A 9 -2.06 3.79 13.17
C ASP A 9 -2.78 3.80 11.83
N LEU A 10 -2.77 2.70 11.07
CA LEU A 10 -3.32 2.60 9.72
C LEU A 10 -4.25 1.40 9.59
N PHE A 11 -5.35 1.58 8.86
CA PHE A 11 -6.29 0.50 8.54
C PHE A 11 -7.11 0.87 7.30
N PHE A 12 -7.64 -0.14 6.60
CA PHE A 12 -8.63 0.09 5.55
C PHE A 12 -10.04 -0.09 6.10
N ALA A 13 -10.96 0.75 5.63
CA ALA A 13 -12.38 0.64 5.93
C ALA A 13 -13.22 1.17 4.77
N TRP A 14 -14.53 0.93 4.81
CA TRP A 14 -15.47 1.59 3.93
C TRP A 14 -15.62 3.08 4.27
N PHE A 15 -15.77 3.93 3.27
CA PHE A 15 -16.39 5.23 3.40
C PHE A 15 -17.90 5.01 3.61
N SER A 16 -18.30 4.90 4.87
CA SER A 16 -19.72 4.73 5.21
C SER A 16 -20.42 6.07 5.18
N SER A 17 -21.53 6.12 4.44
CA SER A 17 -22.46 7.25 4.44
C SER A 17 -23.83 6.88 5.01
N LYS A 18 -24.04 5.60 5.38
CA LYS A 18 -25.31 5.08 5.86
C LYS A 18 -25.10 4.23 7.12
N ASP A 19 -26.07 4.25 8.01
CA ASP A 19 -26.05 3.46 9.24
C ASP A 19 -26.14 1.94 9.01
N SER A 20 -26.54 1.52 7.81
CA SER A 20 -26.66 0.13 7.39
C SER A 20 -25.40 -0.45 6.72
N ASP A 21 -24.30 0.30 6.63
CA ASP A 21 -23.09 -0.23 6.00
C ASP A 21 -22.40 -1.23 6.94
N GLU A 22 -21.94 -2.35 6.38
CA GLU A 22 -21.30 -3.42 7.15
C GLU A 22 -19.93 -2.98 7.70
N PRO A 23 -19.58 -3.41 8.93
CA PRO A 23 -18.25 -3.16 9.46
C PRO A 23 -17.17 -3.90 8.66
N VAL A 24 -15.98 -3.33 8.59
CA VAL A 24 -14.78 -4.04 8.13
C VAL A 24 -14.10 -4.66 9.33
N VAL A 25 -13.77 -5.96 9.23
CA VAL A 25 -12.93 -6.63 10.24
C VAL A 25 -11.48 -6.27 9.97
N VAL A 26 -10.85 -5.51 10.87
CA VAL A 26 -9.46 -5.09 10.78
C VAL A 26 -8.59 -5.96 11.68
N ASN A 27 -7.76 -6.80 11.08
CA ASN A 27 -6.81 -7.68 11.73
C ASN A 27 -5.48 -6.97 11.98
N PHE A 28 -4.96 -7.04 13.21
CA PHE A 28 -3.65 -6.51 13.56
C PHE A 28 -2.67 -7.61 13.94
N ALA A 29 -1.37 -7.30 13.90
CA ALA A 29 -0.34 -8.22 14.40
C ALA A 29 -0.43 -8.43 15.93
N ARG A 30 -0.96 -7.44 16.69
CA ARG A 30 -0.98 -7.45 18.16
C ARG A 30 -2.35 -7.02 18.70
N GLN A 31 -2.74 -7.57 19.85
CA GLN A 31 -3.96 -7.16 20.59
C GLN A 31 -3.94 -5.68 20.95
N ALA A 32 -2.76 -5.18 21.30
CA ALA A 32 -2.61 -3.81 21.74
C ALA A 32 -3.05 -2.83 20.66
N ASP A 33 -2.87 -3.20 19.39
CA ASP A 33 -3.18 -2.36 18.24
C ASP A 33 -4.70 -2.34 17.98
N SER A 34 -5.38 -3.49 18.04
CA SER A 34 -6.84 -3.54 17.97
C SER A 34 -7.51 -2.79 19.14
N ARG A 35 -7.01 -2.98 20.38
CA ARG A 35 -7.49 -2.24 21.55
C ARG A 35 -7.27 -0.73 21.44
N ALA A 36 -6.12 -0.31 20.91
CA ALA A 36 -5.83 1.11 20.69
C ALA A 36 -6.81 1.73 19.69
N LEU A 37 -7.14 1.02 18.60
CA LEU A 37 -8.15 1.46 17.65
C LEU A 37 -9.54 1.57 18.29
N THR A 38 -9.98 0.55 19.02
CA THR A 38 -11.27 0.56 19.73
C THR A 38 -11.34 1.72 20.72
N ALA A 39 -10.29 1.94 21.52
CA ALA A 39 -10.24 3.03 22.48
C ALA A 39 -10.24 4.42 21.80
N HIS A 40 -9.51 4.57 20.68
CA HIS A 40 -9.49 5.81 19.90
C HIS A 40 -10.87 6.17 19.37
N CYS A 41 -11.54 5.22 18.72
CA CYS A 41 -12.89 5.42 18.19
C CYS A 41 -13.92 5.64 19.30
N GLY A 42 -13.85 4.87 20.39
CA GLY A 42 -14.73 5.03 21.56
C GLY A 42 -14.56 6.39 22.28
N SER A 43 -13.42 7.05 22.10
CA SER A 43 -13.17 8.40 22.63
C SER A 43 -13.73 9.52 21.74
N GLY A 44 -14.36 9.18 20.60
CA GLY A 44 -14.87 10.16 19.63
C GLY A 44 -13.78 10.94 18.90
N LEU A 45 -12.52 10.47 18.96
CA LEU A 45 -11.42 11.09 18.23
C LEU A 45 -11.59 10.82 16.73
N PRO A 46 -11.20 11.79 15.87
CA PRO A 46 -11.32 11.61 14.44
C PRO A 46 -10.32 10.58 13.90
N VAL A 47 -10.66 10.01 12.76
CA VAL A 47 -9.71 9.35 11.87
C VAL A 47 -9.59 10.17 10.58
N TYR A 48 -8.49 10.00 9.88
CA TYR A 48 -8.15 10.83 8.73
C TYR A 48 -7.95 9.96 7.50
N SER A 49 -8.55 10.35 6.37
CA SER A 49 -8.24 9.70 5.10
C SER A 49 -6.76 9.88 4.78
N PHE A 50 -6.11 8.77 4.48
CA PHE A 50 -4.67 8.73 4.31
C PHE A 50 -4.24 9.53 3.07
N GLY A 51 -3.24 10.40 3.22
CA GLY A 51 -2.72 11.26 2.14
C GLY A 51 -3.56 12.51 1.82
N GLN A 52 -4.84 12.53 2.18
CA GLN A 52 -5.71 13.72 1.98
C GLN A 52 -6.01 14.45 3.29
N ASN A 53 -5.85 13.79 4.44
CA ASN A 53 -6.16 14.32 5.77
C ASN A 53 -7.60 14.83 5.93
N ALA A 54 -8.54 14.35 5.11
CA ALA A 54 -9.94 14.65 5.34
C ALA A 54 -10.41 13.91 6.61
N ARG A 55 -11.18 14.61 7.45
CA ARG A 55 -11.56 14.16 8.78
C ARG A 55 -12.85 13.33 8.72
N PHE A 56 -12.85 12.19 9.41
CA PHE A 56 -13.97 11.25 9.55
C PHE A 56 -14.16 10.88 11.03
N THR A 57 -15.32 10.32 11.35
CA THR A 57 -15.57 9.67 12.65
C THR A 57 -15.45 8.16 12.49
N CYS A 58 -15.15 7.46 13.59
CA CYS A 58 -15.12 6.00 13.58
C CYS A 58 -15.86 5.41 14.78
N GLU A 59 -16.45 4.25 14.54
CA GLU A 59 -16.97 3.34 15.55
C GLU A 59 -16.15 2.05 15.42
N ALA A 60 -15.66 1.53 16.54
CA ALA A 60 -14.93 0.27 16.53
C ALA A 60 -15.28 -0.55 17.77
N ARG A 61 -15.37 -1.87 17.61
CA ARG A 61 -15.57 -2.83 18.69
C ARG A 61 -14.65 -4.05 18.51
N PRO A 62 -14.29 -4.77 19.58
CA PRO A 62 -13.56 -6.03 19.44
C PRO A 62 -14.34 -6.98 18.52
N HIS A 63 -13.63 -7.69 17.64
CA HIS A 63 -14.26 -8.73 16.84
C HIS A 63 -14.41 -9.99 17.70
N GLU A 64 -15.64 -10.43 17.92
CA GLU A 64 -15.96 -11.63 18.67
C GLU A 64 -16.19 -12.79 17.69
N ALA A 65 -15.21 -13.70 17.60
CA ALA A 65 -15.32 -14.92 16.81
C ALA A 65 -14.63 -16.07 17.56
N ASP A 66 -15.03 -17.30 17.27
CA ASP A 66 -14.47 -18.53 17.86
C ASP A 66 -13.03 -18.85 17.38
N SER A 67 -12.35 -17.87 16.77
CA SER A 67 -10.98 -17.99 16.28
C SER A 67 -9.97 -17.58 17.37
N PRO A 68 -8.89 -18.35 17.56
CA PRO A 68 -7.79 -17.99 18.45
C PRO A 68 -7.12 -16.66 18.10
N GLU A 69 -7.39 -16.05 16.94
CA GLU A 69 -6.84 -14.74 16.54
C GLU A 69 -7.86 -13.61 16.59
N ALA A 70 -9.14 -13.88 16.90
CA ALA A 70 -10.20 -12.89 16.93
C ALA A 70 -9.90 -11.71 17.88
N TRP A 71 -9.16 -11.97 18.96
CA TRP A 71 -8.73 -10.94 19.89
C TRP A 71 -7.77 -9.90 19.28
N LYS A 72 -7.14 -10.18 18.14
CA LYS A 72 -6.29 -9.23 17.39
C LYS A 72 -7.08 -8.41 16.38
N ALA A 73 -8.39 -8.62 16.27
CA ALA A 73 -9.23 -7.97 15.29
C ALA A 73 -10.21 -7.00 15.93
N ALA A 74 -10.60 -5.98 15.17
CA ALA A 74 -11.67 -5.05 15.52
C ALA A 74 -12.62 -4.88 14.33
N GLU A 75 -13.91 -4.81 14.61
CA GLU A 75 -14.92 -4.41 13.62
C GLU A 75 -15.00 -2.90 13.61
N VAL A 76 -14.84 -2.29 12.43
CA VAL A 76 -14.70 -0.84 12.27
C VAL A 76 -15.67 -0.31 11.23
N ILE A 77 -16.33 0.79 11.58
CA ILE A 77 -17.14 1.61 10.67
C ILE A 77 -16.55 3.01 10.67
N VAL A 78 -16.29 3.57 9.49
CA VAL A 78 -15.82 4.96 9.34
C VAL A 78 -16.90 5.78 8.65
N ARG A 79 -17.41 6.81 9.35
CA ARG A 79 -18.50 7.66 8.87
C ARG A 79 -17.99 9.03 8.43
N GLY A 80 -18.54 9.53 7.35
CA GLY A 80 -18.30 10.90 6.88
C GLY A 80 -18.78 11.12 5.46
N ALA A 81 -18.30 12.21 4.85
CA ALA A 81 -18.63 12.48 3.45
C ALA A 81 -18.03 11.39 2.55
N ALA A 82 -18.89 10.54 1.99
CA ALA A 82 -18.46 9.60 0.96
C ALA A 82 -18.10 10.36 -0.33
N PRO A 83 -17.15 9.83 -1.13
CA PRO A 83 -16.84 10.39 -2.44
C PRO A 83 -18.12 10.53 -3.30
N LYS A 84 -18.27 11.68 -3.98
CA LYS A 84 -19.41 11.91 -4.87
C LYS A 84 -19.20 11.06 -6.13
N SER A 85 -20.02 10.02 -6.30
CA SER A 85 -20.16 9.12 -7.46
C SER A 85 -19.24 7.90 -7.51
N GLY A 86 -19.83 6.75 -7.87
CA GLY A 86 -19.31 5.62 -8.68
C GLY A 86 -17.95 4.97 -8.42
N ALA A 87 -17.08 5.55 -7.60
CA ALA A 87 -15.68 5.16 -7.42
C ALA A 87 -15.34 5.05 -5.93
N GLN A 88 -14.54 4.01 -5.62
CA GLN A 88 -13.96 3.64 -4.33
C GLN A 88 -14.84 3.91 -3.10
N ARG A 89 -15.64 2.90 -2.72
CA ARG A 89 -16.37 2.88 -1.45
C ARG A 89 -15.46 2.64 -0.24
N PHE A 90 -14.17 2.40 -0.41
CA PHE A 90 -13.20 2.13 0.65
C PHE A 90 -12.05 3.12 0.60
N GLY A 91 -11.40 3.31 1.75
CA GLY A 91 -10.22 4.14 1.88
C GLY A 91 -9.28 3.61 2.95
N MET A 92 -8.04 4.06 2.89
CA MET A 92 -7.12 3.89 4.02
C MET A 92 -7.29 5.05 4.98
N PHE A 93 -7.36 4.74 6.26
CA PHE A 93 -7.52 5.70 7.33
C PHE A 93 -6.36 5.65 8.29
N SER A 94 -6.17 6.76 8.99
CA SER A 94 -5.14 6.95 9.99
C SER A 94 -5.71 7.54 11.27
N LEU A 95 -5.13 7.17 12.41
CA LEU A 95 -5.53 7.70 13.72
C LEU A 95 -5.04 9.15 13.95
N LYS A 96 -4.11 9.62 13.13
CA LYS A 96 -3.50 10.95 13.23
C LYS A 96 -3.37 11.54 11.81
N PRO A 97 -3.35 12.88 11.67
CA PRO A 97 -3.04 13.50 10.40
C PRO A 97 -1.71 12.98 9.84
N THR A 98 -1.70 12.70 8.56
CA THR A 98 -0.56 12.11 7.83
C THR A 98 0.24 13.19 7.16
N ARG A 99 1.52 12.93 6.93
CA ARG A 99 2.34 13.88 6.17
C ARG A 99 1.91 13.84 4.71
N THR A 100 1.56 15.00 4.15
CA THR A 100 1.20 15.15 2.74
C THR A 100 2.45 15.47 1.93
N THR A 101 3.29 14.47 1.71
CA THR A 101 4.43 14.61 0.81
C THR A 101 3.96 14.57 -0.64
N HIS A 102 4.31 15.59 -1.42
CA HIS A 102 4.06 15.57 -2.84
C HIS A 102 5.09 14.67 -3.53
N TRP A 103 4.64 13.53 -4.03
CA TRP A 103 5.46 12.64 -4.83
C TRP A 103 5.39 13.03 -6.30
N ASN A 104 6.54 13.41 -6.86
CA ASN A 104 6.71 13.66 -8.28
C ASN A 104 6.83 12.33 -9.01
N THR A 105 5.99 12.13 -10.03
CA THR A 105 6.03 10.93 -10.88
C THR A 105 6.40 11.32 -12.31
N ARG A 106 7.43 10.68 -12.88
CA ARG A 106 7.85 10.91 -14.26
C ARG A 106 8.30 9.62 -14.94
N ALA A 107 8.42 9.64 -16.26
CA ALA A 107 9.13 8.59 -16.98
C ALA A 107 10.62 8.55 -16.56
N VAL A 108 11.19 7.36 -16.52
CA VAL A 108 12.63 7.17 -16.31
C VAL A 108 13.39 7.67 -17.55
N THR A 109 14.44 8.48 -17.35
CA THR A 109 15.18 9.05 -18.50
C THR A 109 15.99 7.98 -19.24
N PRO A 110 16.37 8.20 -20.52
CA PRO A 110 17.23 7.26 -21.25
C PRO A 110 18.54 6.92 -20.53
N GLU A 111 19.16 7.90 -19.87
CA GLU A 111 20.39 7.70 -19.09
C GLU A 111 20.14 6.80 -17.87
N GLU A 112 19.03 7.03 -17.16
CA GLU A 112 18.63 6.19 -16.03
C GLU A 112 18.26 4.78 -16.46
N GLN A 113 17.61 4.61 -17.62
CA GLN A 113 17.32 3.31 -18.22
C GLN A 113 18.61 2.55 -18.55
N ALA A 114 19.57 3.22 -19.19
CA ALA A 114 20.86 2.63 -19.55
C ALA A 114 21.68 2.26 -18.29
N ALA A 115 21.74 3.15 -17.30
CA ALA A 115 22.45 2.90 -16.04
C ALA A 115 21.80 1.77 -15.23
N LEU A 116 20.48 1.74 -15.12
CA LEU A 116 19.75 0.67 -14.46
C LEU A 116 19.97 -0.67 -15.19
N LYS A 117 19.92 -0.67 -16.53
CA LYS A 117 20.20 -1.86 -17.34
C LYS A 117 21.62 -2.39 -17.09
N ALA A 118 22.63 -1.51 -17.12
CA ALA A 118 24.01 -1.88 -16.86
C ALA A 118 24.17 -2.46 -15.45
N TRP A 119 23.54 -1.84 -14.45
CA TRP A 119 23.53 -2.35 -13.08
C TRP A 119 22.88 -3.73 -12.97
N ILE A 120 21.73 -3.94 -13.63
CA ILE A 120 21.04 -5.24 -13.67
C ILE A 120 21.94 -6.30 -14.29
N ASP A 121 22.56 -6.01 -15.43
CA ASP A 121 23.42 -6.96 -16.15
C ASP A 121 24.68 -7.31 -15.34
N ALA A 122 25.30 -6.33 -14.68
CA ALA A 122 26.48 -6.54 -13.83
C ALA A 122 26.18 -7.32 -12.53
N ASN A 123 24.92 -7.34 -12.07
CA ASN A 123 24.49 -8.03 -10.85
C ASN A 123 23.82 -9.38 -11.14
N LYS A 124 23.96 -9.94 -12.35
CA LYS A 124 23.54 -11.31 -12.65
C LYS A 124 24.61 -12.33 -12.22
N PRO A 125 24.25 -13.47 -11.63
CA PRO A 125 22.89 -13.96 -11.35
C PRO A 125 22.45 -13.64 -9.91
N ARG A 126 21.49 -12.74 -9.71
CA ARG A 126 20.71 -12.70 -8.47
C ARG A 126 19.46 -13.56 -8.66
N PRO A 127 19.21 -14.58 -7.83
CA PRO A 127 18.05 -15.47 -7.96
C PRO A 127 16.68 -14.76 -7.83
N ARG A 128 16.66 -13.48 -7.44
CA ARG A 128 15.45 -12.65 -7.29
C ARG A 128 15.30 -11.54 -8.33
N LEU A 129 16.26 -11.36 -9.24
CA LEU A 129 16.11 -10.45 -10.37
C LEU A 129 15.63 -11.27 -11.58
N PRO A 130 14.51 -10.90 -12.22
CA PRO A 130 14.00 -11.64 -13.37
C PRO A 130 15.01 -11.52 -14.52
N ALA A 131 15.49 -12.67 -15.00
CA ALA A 131 16.53 -12.71 -16.03
C ALA A 131 16.03 -12.24 -17.42
N LYS A 132 14.72 -12.25 -17.66
CA LYS A 132 14.13 -11.94 -18.97
C LYS A 132 12.94 -10.99 -18.82
N GLN A 133 13.10 -9.81 -19.45
CA GLN A 133 12.08 -8.83 -19.84
C GLN A 133 11.51 -7.94 -18.73
N LEU A 134 12.35 -7.00 -18.28
CA LEU A 134 11.90 -5.75 -17.67
C LEU A 134 11.60 -4.73 -18.78
N LYS A 135 10.44 -4.09 -18.73
CA LYS A 135 10.02 -3.03 -19.65
C LYS A 135 10.57 -1.68 -19.17
N LEU A 136 11.89 -1.49 -19.29
CA LEU A 136 12.59 -0.28 -18.80
C LEU A 136 12.03 1.02 -19.39
N ALA A 137 11.63 1.01 -20.67
CA ALA A 137 11.02 2.17 -21.32
C ALA A 137 9.65 2.56 -20.73
N ALA A 138 8.98 1.63 -20.03
CA ALA A 138 7.70 1.87 -19.34
C ALA A 138 7.89 2.11 -17.83
N ALA A 139 9.13 2.26 -17.36
CA ALA A 139 9.41 2.47 -15.95
C ALA A 139 8.97 3.87 -15.50
N THR A 140 8.54 3.97 -14.25
CA THR A 140 8.17 5.23 -13.59
C THR A 140 9.18 5.54 -12.50
N ALA A 141 9.68 6.77 -12.49
CA ALA A 141 10.47 7.33 -11.40
C ALA A 141 9.56 8.13 -10.45
N VAL A 142 9.81 7.97 -9.15
CA VAL A 142 9.05 8.57 -8.06
C VAL A 142 10.01 9.17 -7.05
N SER A 143 9.85 10.44 -6.73
CA SER A 143 10.68 11.13 -5.73
C SER A 143 9.90 12.23 -5.01
N ALA A 144 10.28 12.54 -3.77
CA ALA A 144 9.69 13.65 -3.02
C ALA A 144 10.21 15.03 -3.47
N SER A 145 11.41 15.05 -4.06
CA SER A 145 12.03 16.24 -4.63
C SER A 145 12.96 15.86 -5.79
N ASP A 146 13.55 16.85 -6.45
CA ASP A 146 14.51 16.62 -7.54
C ASP A 146 15.84 16.05 -7.03
N GLU A 147 16.13 16.13 -5.72
CA GLU A 147 17.33 15.60 -5.09
C GLU A 147 17.00 14.52 -4.04
N ARG A 148 17.49 13.29 -4.30
CA ARG A 148 17.59 12.11 -3.42
C ARG A 148 16.30 11.46 -2.89
N PRO A 149 16.42 10.19 -2.45
CA PRO A 149 16.43 9.00 -3.29
C PRO A 149 15.25 8.92 -4.26
N THR A 150 15.49 8.33 -5.44
CA THR A 150 14.44 8.10 -6.46
C THR A 150 14.04 6.63 -6.47
N THR A 151 12.75 6.36 -6.32
CA THR A 151 12.18 5.02 -6.49
C THR A 151 11.85 4.81 -7.97
N LEU A 152 12.35 3.72 -8.55
CA LEU A 152 12.04 3.32 -9.92
C LEU A 152 11.16 2.08 -9.87
N VAL A 153 9.95 2.20 -10.42
CA VAL A 153 9.02 1.08 -10.58
C VAL A 153 9.07 0.63 -12.04
N VAL A 154 9.56 -0.59 -12.27
CA VAL A 154 9.79 -1.14 -13.61
C VAL A 154 8.80 -2.26 -13.87
N PRO A 155 7.88 -2.12 -14.84
CA PRO A 155 6.98 -3.21 -15.21
C PRO A 155 7.78 -4.41 -15.74
N GLY A 156 7.46 -5.60 -15.27
CA GLY A 156 7.93 -6.85 -15.83
C GLY A 156 6.97 -7.40 -16.88
N ASN A 157 7.13 -8.69 -17.16
CA ASN A 157 6.13 -9.46 -17.87
C ASN A 157 4.95 -9.83 -16.99
N GLU A 158 3.86 -10.17 -17.65
CA GLU A 158 2.77 -10.90 -17.01
C GLU A 158 3.26 -12.29 -16.63
N VAL A 159 2.96 -12.66 -15.38
CA VAL A 159 3.26 -13.96 -14.82
C VAL A 159 1.93 -14.60 -14.47
N ARG A 160 1.78 -15.88 -14.82
CA ARG A 160 0.63 -16.67 -14.36
C ARG A 160 0.82 -16.95 -12.87
N ASP A 161 -0.10 -16.48 -12.04
CA ASP A 161 -0.10 -16.77 -10.62
C ASP A 161 -0.81 -18.13 -10.40
N GLU A 162 -0.03 -19.18 -10.14
CA GLU A 162 -0.55 -20.56 -10.07
C GLU A 162 -1.65 -20.79 -9.01
N PRO A 163 -1.58 -20.20 -7.80
CA PRO A 163 -2.63 -20.37 -6.79
C PRO A 163 -4.00 -19.83 -7.22
N GLY A 164 -4.06 -18.83 -8.09
CA GLY A 164 -5.30 -18.18 -8.53
C GLY A 164 -5.63 -18.34 -10.02
N GLN A 165 -4.74 -18.95 -10.80
CA GLN A 165 -4.84 -19.08 -12.27
C GLN A 165 -5.09 -17.78 -13.05
N TYR A 166 -4.78 -16.61 -12.48
CA TYR A 166 -4.86 -15.32 -13.16
C TYR A 166 -3.47 -14.85 -13.63
N TYR A 167 -3.46 -13.90 -14.55
CA TYR A 167 -2.24 -13.26 -15.05
C TYR A 167 -2.03 -11.93 -14.34
N ALA A 168 -0.89 -11.76 -13.69
CA ALA A 168 -0.52 -10.51 -13.02
C ALA A 168 0.79 -9.96 -13.58
N GLN A 169 0.77 -8.69 -13.97
CA GLN A 169 2.00 -7.98 -14.32
C GLN A 169 2.73 -7.55 -13.05
N ARG A 170 3.87 -8.18 -12.80
CA ARG A 170 4.71 -7.86 -11.65
C ARG A 170 5.53 -6.60 -11.91
N HIS A 171 5.68 -5.77 -10.87
CA HIS A 171 6.41 -4.51 -10.96
C HIS A 171 7.63 -4.54 -10.04
N TYR A 172 8.81 -4.28 -10.59
CA TYR A 172 10.08 -4.40 -9.89
C TYR A 172 10.52 -3.04 -9.35
N VAL A 173 10.81 -3.00 -8.05
CA VAL A 173 11.14 -1.77 -7.34
C VAL A 173 12.65 -1.67 -7.17
N PHE A 174 13.21 -0.59 -7.68
CA PHE A 174 14.59 -0.19 -7.47
C PHE A 174 14.63 1.16 -6.76
N VAL A 175 15.69 1.42 -6.03
CA VAL A 175 15.98 2.73 -5.45
C VAL A 175 17.32 3.20 -5.99
N LYS A 176 17.35 4.44 -6.48
CA LYS A 176 18.55 5.17 -6.89
C LYS A 176 18.89 6.19 -5.81
N GLU A 177 20.07 6.08 -5.22
CA GLU A 177 20.56 6.94 -4.15
C GLU A 177 22.05 7.18 -4.36
N ASP A 178 22.49 8.44 -4.38
CA ASP A 178 23.88 8.84 -4.61
C ASP A 178 24.52 8.16 -5.84
N GLY A 179 23.74 7.98 -6.91
CA GLY A 179 24.17 7.33 -8.16
C GLY A 179 24.23 5.80 -8.10
N ALA A 180 24.02 5.19 -6.94
CA ALA A 180 23.95 3.75 -6.76
C ALA A 180 22.51 3.23 -6.88
N TYR A 181 22.36 2.02 -7.43
CA TYR A 181 21.08 1.32 -7.54
C TYR A 181 20.98 0.17 -6.55
N ALA A 182 19.79 -0.01 -5.99
CA ALA A 182 19.45 -1.14 -5.14
C ALA A 182 18.09 -1.72 -5.53
N TYR A 183 18.05 -3.04 -5.78
CA TYR A 183 16.79 -3.77 -5.92
C TYR A 183 16.13 -3.95 -4.55
N ARG A 184 14.85 -3.57 -4.42
CA ARG A 184 14.07 -3.68 -3.19
C ARG A 184 13.05 -4.81 -3.21
N GLY A 185 12.69 -5.31 -4.38
CA GLY A 185 11.77 -6.44 -4.52
C GLY A 185 10.68 -6.15 -5.55
N MET A 186 9.51 -6.74 -5.35
CA MET A 186 8.45 -6.79 -6.35
C MET A 186 7.10 -6.40 -5.75
N LEU A 187 6.31 -5.67 -6.51
CA LEU A 187 4.91 -5.36 -6.25
C LEU A 187 4.01 -6.28 -7.08
N PRO A 188 2.84 -6.65 -6.56
CA PRO A 188 2.00 -7.63 -7.20
C PRO A 188 1.26 -7.10 -8.44
N ALA A 189 0.97 -5.80 -8.49
CA ALA A 189 0.32 -5.10 -9.60
C ALA A 189 0.83 -3.65 -9.75
N LYS A 190 0.21 -2.89 -10.64
CA LYS A 190 0.61 -1.51 -10.97
C LYS A 190 0.32 -0.57 -9.78
N PRO A 191 1.24 0.35 -9.43
CA PRO A 191 0.95 1.39 -8.45
C PRO A 191 -0.25 2.26 -8.83
N THR A 192 -1.14 2.51 -7.88
CA THR A 192 -2.26 3.45 -8.01
C THR A 192 -2.06 4.72 -7.19
N GLY A 193 -1.13 4.72 -6.22
CA GLY A 193 -0.80 5.90 -5.43
C GLY A 193 0.53 5.78 -4.68
N TYR A 194 1.06 6.94 -4.27
CA TYR A 194 2.30 7.06 -3.51
C TYR A 194 2.06 7.93 -2.28
N PHE A 195 2.57 7.48 -1.13
CA PHE A 195 2.26 8.11 0.13
C PHE A 195 3.45 8.13 1.08
N ASP A 196 3.40 9.03 2.06
CA ASP A 196 4.37 9.09 3.15
C ASP A 196 3.77 8.49 4.43
N ILE A 197 4.33 7.36 4.88
CA ILE A 197 3.89 6.63 6.09
C ILE A 197 4.86 6.78 7.27
N ASP A 198 6.10 7.24 7.02
CA ASP A 198 7.21 7.19 7.98
C ASP A 198 7.98 8.52 8.10
N GLY A 199 7.58 9.56 7.35
CA GLY A 199 8.32 10.80 7.21
C GLY A 199 9.66 10.66 6.48
N GLY A 200 9.86 9.55 5.77
CA GLY A 200 11.12 9.22 5.09
C GLY A 200 11.11 9.60 3.60
N ASP A 201 12.26 9.44 2.96
CA ASP A 201 12.44 9.89 1.57
C ASP A 201 11.96 8.89 0.50
N LEU A 202 11.44 7.73 0.92
CA LEU A 202 10.90 6.70 0.03
C LEU A 202 9.39 6.58 0.19
N PRO A 203 8.63 6.47 -0.91
CA PRO A 203 7.19 6.35 -0.85
C PRO A 203 6.77 4.97 -0.33
N ALA A 204 5.69 4.94 0.42
CA ALA A 204 4.81 3.78 0.43
C ALA A 204 4.01 3.76 -0.87
N ILE A 205 3.77 2.57 -1.41
CA ILE A 205 3.13 2.35 -2.70
C ILE A 205 1.80 1.64 -2.48
N LEU A 206 0.71 2.28 -2.91
CA LEU A 206 -0.61 1.66 -2.96
C LEU A 206 -0.76 0.92 -4.28
N VAL A 207 -1.27 -0.31 -4.20
CA VAL A 207 -1.49 -1.19 -5.34
C VAL A 207 -2.92 -1.72 -5.26
N GLU A 208 -3.60 -1.75 -6.39
CA GLU A 208 -4.89 -2.40 -6.59
C GLU A 208 -4.66 -3.58 -7.55
N GLU A 209 -4.96 -4.78 -7.08
CA GLU A 209 -4.76 -6.04 -7.80
C GLU A 209 -6.08 -6.45 -8.46
N ASP A 210 -6.01 -6.89 -9.71
CA ASP A 210 -7.16 -7.46 -10.41
C ASP A 210 -7.46 -8.85 -9.81
N CYS A 211 -8.47 -8.91 -8.94
CA CYS A 211 -8.95 -10.15 -8.32
C CYS A 211 -10.48 -10.21 -8.34
N ASP A 212 -11.06 -11.37 -8.04
CA ASP A 212 -12.51 -11.58 -7.98
C ASP A 212 -13.14 -10.91 -6.74
N GLY A 213 -12.92 -9.61 -6.52
CA GLY A 213 -13.35 -8.90 -5.32
C GLY A 213 -12.60 -7.57 -5.17
N TRP A 214 -12.27 -7.20 -3.94
CA TRP A 214 -11.33 -6.10 -3.68
C TRP A 214 -10.00 -6.68 -3.24
N CYS A 215 -8.90 -6.24 -3.87
CA CYS A 215 -7.55 -6.61 -3.45
C CYS A 215 -6.67 -5.37 -3.49
N VAL A 216 -6.59 -4.68 -2.36
CA VAL A 216 -5.79 -3.45 -2.24
C VAL A 216 -4.74 -3.64 -1.18
N SER A 217 -3.52 -3.19 -1.46
CA SER A 217 -2.41 -3.32 -0.53
C SER A 217 -1.49 -2.11 -0.55
N LEU A 218 -1.04 -1.70 0.63
CA LEU A 218 -0.02 -0.67 0.83
C LEU A 218 1.31 -1.34 1.12
N TRP A 219 2.33 -0.96 0.34
CA TRP A 219 3.66 -1.53 0.41
C TRP A 219 4.69 -0.49 0.85
N ARG A 220 5.45 -0.79 1.89
CA ARG A 220 6.57 0.03 2.34
C ARG A 220 7.86 -0.37 1.62
N ILE A 221 8.64 0.62 1.19
CA ILE A 221 10.01 0.42 0.72
C ILE A 221 10.99 0.70 1.86
N SER A 222 11.85 -0.27 2.16
CA SER A 222 12.96 -0.12 3.12
C SER A 222 14.20 -0.88 2.62
N LYS A 223 14.70 -1.86 3.38
CA LYS A 223 15.68 -2.85 2.87
C LYS A 223 15.07 -3.76 1.81
N GLY A 224 13.74 -3.87 1.78
CA GLY A 224 12.97 -4.46 0.69
C GLY A 224 11.54 -3.93 0.67
N VAL A 225 10.71 -4.43 -0.25
CA VAL A 225 9.26 -4.14 -0.32
C VAL A 225 8.51 -5.09 0.61
N ARG A 226 7.63 -4.55 1.45
CA ARG A 226 6.79 -5.33 2.37
C ARG A 226 5.39 -4.73 2.41
N SER A 227 4.37 -5.59 2.30
CA SER A 227 2.99 -5.17 2.58
C SER A 227 2.89 -4.76 4.05
N VAL A 228 2.33 -3.59 4.29
CA VAL A 228 2.10 -3.06 5.64
C VAL A 228 0.64 -2.98 6.00
N ALA A 229 -0.24 -2.89 4.99
CA ALA A 229 -1.67 -2.99 5.14
C ALA A 229 -2.28 -3.59 3.87
N SER A 230 -3.37 -4.34 4.02
CA SER A 230 -4.17 -4.84 2.92
C SER A 230 -5.66 -4.76 3.24
N PHE A 231 -6.46 -4.80 2.18
CA PHE A 231 -7.91 -4.86 2.21
C PHE A 231 -8.35 -5.83 1.13
N GLY A 232 -9.17 -6.79 1.52
CA GLY A 232 -9.82 -7.63 0.54
C GLY A 232 -10.89 -8.56 1.04
N GLY A 233 -11.47 -9.27 0.10
CA GLY A 233 -12.61 -10.14 0.30
C GLY A 233 -13.39 -10.31 -1.00
N HIS A 234 -14.14 -11.41 -1.04
CA HIS A 234 -15.08 -11.77 -2.09
C HIS A 234 -16.50 -11.38 -1.68
#